data_AF-A0A929ZGE9-F1
#
_entry.id   AF-A0A929ZGE9-F1
#
_cell.length_a   1.000
_cell.length_b   1.000
_cell.length_c   1.000
_cell.angle_alpha   90.00
_cell.angle_beta   90.00
_cell.angle_gamma   90.00
#
_symmetry.space_group_name_H-M   'P 1'
#
loop_
_entity.id
_entity.type
_entity.pdbx_description
1 polymer ?
#
loop_
_entity_poly.entity_id
_entity_poly.type
_entity_poly.pdbx_seq_one_letter_code
_entity_poly.pdbx_strand_id
1 'polypeptide(L)'
;MIGELGDRIATLVQNNMLEIPDFPEPGVLFRDITELFANGPAFKELVELIGARYAGRIDAVAGLESRGFILGAPVAAELGLGMLTIRKAGKLPGHVIGVDYELEYGTARMEIHPESVHEGQRVLIIDDVLATGGTANAAVKLLRQCGASVEAVAVLLELDALGGRSVLTDVAVESALHL
;
A
#
# COMPACT_ATOMS: atom_id res chain seq x y z
N MET A 1 -7.20 -16.72 -2.49
CA MET A 1 -8.52 -16.65 -1.82
C MET A 1 -8.96 -15.19 -1.75
N ILE A 2 -10.27 -14.91 -1.69
CA ILE A 2 -10.76 -13.52 -1.53
C ILE A 2 -10.37 -13.01 -0.14
N GLY A 3 -9.83 -11.79 -0.06
CA GLY A 3 -9.44 -11.12 1.18
C GLY A 3 -10.49 -10.13 1.71
N GLU A 4 -10.11 -9.33 2.70
CA GLU A 4 -11.01 -8.46 3.47
C GLU A 4 -11.54 -7.25 2.72
N LEU A 5 -10.92 -6.89 1.58
CA LEU A 5 -11.41 -5.83 0.70
C LEU A 5 -12.69 -6.25 -0.05
N GLY A 6 -13.01 -7.54 -0.08
CA GLY A 6 -14.29 -8.08 -0.55
C GLY A 6 -14.30 -8.53 -2.01
N ASP A 7 -15.32 -9.32 -2.35
CA ASP A 7 -15.43 -10.08 -3.60
C ASP A 7 -15.30 -9.22 -4.86
N ARG A 8 -15.86 -8.02 -4.85
CA ARG A 8 -15.88 -7.16 -6.04
C ARG A 8 -14.49 -6.63 -6.39
N ILE A 9 -13.75 -6.16 -5.39
CA ILE A 9 -12.36 -5.72 -5.55
C ILE A 9 -11.50 -6.92 -5.95
N ALA A 10 -11.65 -8.06 -5.27
CA ALA A 10 -10.94 -9.29 -5.60
C ALA A 10 -11.14 -9.72 -7.06
N THR A 11 -12.39 -9.65 -7.55
CA THR A 11 -12.74 -9.97 -8.94
C THR A 11 -12.09 -9.01 -9.95
N LEU A 12 -12.06 -7.70 -9.66
CA LEU A 12 -11.40 -6.72 -10.52
C LEU A 12 -9.91 -7.00 -10.63
N VAL A 13 -9.25 -7.25 -9.50
CA VAL A 13 -7.82 -7.59 -9.47
C VAL A 13 -7.57 -8.89 -10.23
N GLN A 14 -8.31 -9.95 -9.93
CA GLN A 14 -8.12 -11.26 -10.55
C GLN A 14 -8.31 -11.24 -12.07
N ASN A 15 -9.32 -10.51 -12.57
CA ASN A 15 -9.62 -10.44 -14.00
C ASN A 15 -8.63 -9.59 -14.81
N ASN A 16 -7.81 -8.76 -14.13
CA ASN A 16 -6.86 -7.86 -14.77
C ASN A 16 -5.42 -8.07 -14.24
N MET A 17 -5.14 -9.28 -13.75
CA MET A 17 -3.82 -9.68 -13.29
C MET A 17 -3.20 -10.69 -14.27
N LEU A 18 -1.94 -10.47 -14.62
CA LEU A 18 -1.13 -11.39 -15.40
C LEU A 18 -0.17 -12.13 -14.49
N GLU A 19 0.05 -13.41 -14.78
CA GLU A 19 1.08 -14.21 -14.15
C GLU A 19 2.29 -14.29 -15.07
N ILE A 20 3.44 -13.80 -14.60
CA ILE A 20 4.70 -13.78 -15.35
C ILE A 20 5.68 -14.73 -14.64
N PRO A 21 5.97 -15.91 -15.23
CA PRO A 21 6.92 -16.84 -14.64
C PRO A 21 8.35 -16.31 -14.73
N ASP A 22 9.20 -16.75 -13.79
CA ASP A 22 10.64 -16.50 -13.72
C ASP A 22 11.02 -15.01 -13.70
N PHE A 23 10.24 -14.19 -12.98
CA PHE A 23 10.52 -12.77 -12.78
C PHE A 23 10.39 -12.36 -11.29
N PRO A 24 11.32 -11.56 -10.73
CA PRO A 24 12.51 -11.00 -11.38
C PRO A 24 13.66 -12.02 -11.57
N GLU A 25 13.50 -13.23 -11.04
CA GLU A 25 14.48 -14.30 -11.09
C GLU A 25 13.81 -15.68 -11.29
N PRO A 26 14.55 -16.71 -11.74
CA PRO A 26 14.00 -18.04 -11.97
C PRO A 26 13.33 -18.64 -10.72
N GLY A 27 12.16 -19.23 -10.90
CA GLY A 27 11.37 -19.84 -9.84
C GLY A 27 10.37 -18.89 -9.16
N VAL A 28 10.40 -17.59 -9.46
CA VAL A 28 9.42 -16.62 -8.93
C VAL A 28 8.28 -16.43 -9.94
N LEU A 29 7.03 -16.60 -9.50
CA LEU A 29 5.84 -16.29 -10.31
C LEU A 29 5.34 -14.88 -9.96
N PHE A 30 5.71 -13.91 -10.78
CA PHE A 30 5.34 -12.52 -10.57
C PHE A 30 3.87 -12.29 -10.92
N ARG A 31 3.19 -11.48 -10.10
CA ARG A 31 1.81 -11.06 -10.32
C ARG A 31 1.78 -9.61 -10.75
N ASP A 32 1.58 -9.43 -12.04
CA ASP A 32 1.54 -8.10 -12.65
C ASP A 32 0.09 -7.60 -12.72
N ILE A 33 -0.14 -6.44 -12.13
CA ILE A 33 -1.43 -5.75 -12.10
C ILE A 33 -1.46 -4.53 -13.02
N THR A 34 -0.45 -4.35 -13.88
CA THR A 34 -0.40 -3.19 -14.79
C THR A 34 -1.58 -3.15 -15.76
N GLU A 35 -2.14 -4.31 -16.16
CA GLU A 35 -3.37 -4.38 -16.96
C GLU A 35 -4.59 -3.81 -16.22
N LEU A 36 -4.66 -3.98 -14.89
CA LEU A 36 -5.70 -3.34 -14.07
C LEU A 36 -5.62 -1.83 -14.17
N PHE A 37 -4.42 -1.26 -14.17
CA PHE A 37 -4.20 0.18 -14.31
C PHE A 37 -4.48 0.68 -15.74
N ALA A 38 -4.15 -0.13 -16.75
CA ALA A 38 -4.40 0.19 -18.15
C ALA A 38 -5.90 0.12 -18.51
N ASN A 39 -6.68 -0.68 -17.79
CA ASN A 39 -8.13 -0.78 -17.95
C ASN A 39 -8.86 0.34 -17.22
N GLY A 40 -9.04 1.49 -17.88
CA GLY A 40 -9.66 2.69 -17.31
C GLY A 40 -10.99 2.45 -16.54
N PRO A 41 -11.97 1.72 -17.11
CA PRO A 41 -13.19 1.35 -16.39
C PRO A 41 -12.94 0.52 -15.12
N ALA A 42 -12.10 -0.52 -15.18
CA ALA A 42 -11.80 -1.36 -14.02
C ALA A 42 -11.02 -0.60 -12.95
N PHE A 43 -10.07 0.24 -13.36
CA PHE A 43 -9.31 1.07 -12.45
C PHE A 43 -10.17 2.11 -11.75
N LYS A 44 -11.08 2.76 -12.49
CA LYS A 44 -12.06 3.68 -11.91
C LYS A 44 -12.93 2.97 -10.88
N GLU A 45 -13.48 1.80 -11.22
CA GLU A 45 -14.32 1.02 -10.30
C GLU A 45 -13.54 0.60 -9.04
N LEU A 46 -12.28 0.18 -9.18
CA LEU A 46 -11.41 -0.12 -8.06
C LEU A 46 -11.26 1.07 -7.10
N VAL A 47 -10.99 2.26 -7.65
CA VAL A 47 -10.83 3.49 -6.87
C VAL A 47 -12.11 3.86 -6.14
N GLU A 48 -13.27 3.79 -6.81
CA GLU A 48 -14.58 4.06 -6.21
C GLU A 48 -14.90 3.09 -5.06
N LEU A 49 -14.61 1.79 -5.24
CA LEU A 49 -14.86 0.77 -4.21
C LEU A 49 -13.96 0.93 -2.99
N ILE A 50 -12.66 1.20 -3.20
CA ILE A 50 -11.73 1.47 -2.10
C ILE A 50 -12.13 2.77 -1.39
N GLY A 51 -12.43 3.83 -2.14
CA GLY A 51 -12.91 5.10 -1.62
C GLY A 51 -14.14 4.90 -0.72
N ALA A 52 -15.18 4.26 -1.24
CA ALA A 52 -16.42 4.00 -0.50
C ALA A 52 -16.19 3.23 0.81
N ARG A 53 -15.24 2.27 0.83
CA ARG A 53 -14.90 1.49 2.02
C ARG A 53 -14.30 2.34 3.15
N TYR A 54 -13.50 3.36 2.80
CA TYR A 54 -12.78 4.20 3.76
C TYR A 54 -13.38 5.60 3.96
N ALA A 55 -14.44 5.94 3.25
CA ALA A 55 -15.13 7.23 3.38
C ALA A 55 -15.53 7.50 4.85
N GLY A 56 -15.11 8.67 5.37
CA GLY A 56 -15.35 9.08 6.76
C GLY A 56 -14.49 8.39 7.83
N ARG A 57 -13.72 7.35 7.46
CA ARG A 57 -12.84 6.60 8.36
C ARG A 57 -11.41 7.13 8.39
N ILE A 58 -10.99 7.79 7.30
CA ILE A 58 -9.64 8.30 7.12
C ILE A 58 -9.64 9.79 6.77
N ASP A 59 -8.50 10.44 7.02
CA ASP A 59 -8.25 11.85 6.81
C ASP A 59 -7.09 12.08 5.81
N ALA A 60 -6.34 11.04 5.47
CA ALA A 60 -5.38 11.01 4.37
C ALA A 60 -5.11 9.57 3.87
N VAL A 61 -4.55 9.48 2.68
CA VAL A 61 -4.01 8.25 2.10
C VAL A 61 -2.49 8.38 2.05
N ALA A 62 -1.76 7.32 2.39
CA ALA A 62 -0.32 7.21 2.24
C ALA A 62 0.00 6.07 1.26
N GLY A 63 0.67 6.40 0.16
CA GLY A 63 1.15 5.40 -0.78
C GLY A 63 2.61 5.07 -0.53
N LEU A 64 2.99 3.82 -0.79
CA LEU A 64 4.39 3.40 -0.78
C LEU A 64 4.97 3.47 -2.20
N GLU A 65 6.18 3.98 -2.33
CA GLU A 65 6.82 4.13 -3.64
C GLU A 65 7.02 2.78 -4.35
N SER A 66 6.70 2.63 -5.65
CA SER A 66 6.01 3.60 -6.53
C SER A 66 4.56 3.21 -6.81
N ARG A 67 4.23 1.92 -6.74
CA ARG A 67 2.95 1.39 -7.20
C ARG A 67 1.81 1.75 -6.25
N GLY A 68 2.08 1.87 -4.95
CA GLY A 68 1.17 2.48 -4.00
C GLY A 68 0.78 3.92 -4.33
N PHE A 69 1.57 4.69 -5.10
CA PHE A 69 1.14 6.02 -5.58
C PHE A 69 0.09 5.95 -6.67
N ILE A 70 0.20 4.98 -7.57
CA ILE A 70 -0.77 4.75 -8.64
C ILE A 70 -2.14 4.45 -8.04
N LEU A 71 -2.17 3.70 -6.94
CA LEU A 71 -3.40 3.38 -6.20
C LEU A 71 -3.87 4.53 -5.29
N GLY A 72 -2.96 5.08 -4.49
CA GLY A 72 -3.33 5.99 -3.42
C GLY A 72 -3.70 7.38 -3.89
N ALA A 73 -3.06 7.92 -4.93
CA ALA A 73 -3.38 9.27 -5.40
C ALA A 73 -4.82 9.38 -5.95
N PRO A 74 -5.32 8.45 -6.78
CA PRO A 74 -6.73 8.46 -7.21
C PRO A 74 -7.72 8.24 -6.06
N VAL A 75 -7.43 7.36 -5.10
CA VAL A 75 -8.29 7.15 -3.92
C VAL A 75 -8.38 8.41 -3.06
N ALA A 76 -7.25 9.09 -2.83
CA ALA A 76 -7.23 10.36 -2.12
C ALA A 76 -8.06 11.42 -2.87
N ALA A 77 -7.91 11.50 -4.19
CA ALA A 77 -8.66 12.43 -5.02
C ALA A 77 -10.17 12.16 -5.00
N GLU A 78 -10.59 10.89 -5.10
CA GLU A 78 -11.99 10.46 -5.00
C GLU A 78 -12.63 10.88 -3.67
N LEU A 79 -11.87 10.78 -2.57
CA LEU A 79 -12.35 11.15 -1.24
C LEU A 79 -12.18 12.65 -0.90
N GLY A 80 -11.52 13.43 -1.76
CA GLY A 80 -11.17 14.82 -1.48
C GLY A 80 -10.16 14.99 -0.33
N LEU A 81 -9.26 14.01 -0.15
CA LEU A 81 -8.27 13.96 0.92
C LEU A 81 -6.85 14.23 0.41
N GLY A 82 -5.93 14.49 1.36
CA GLY A 82 -4.51 14.59 1.07
C GLY A 82 -3.88 13.23 0.78
N MET A 83 -2.88 13.24 -0.12
CA MET A 83 -2.03 12.08 -0.40
C MET A 83 -0.62 12.30 0.14
N LEU A 84 -0.18 11.41 1.03
CA LEU A 84 1.14 11.38 1.62
C LEU A 84 2.04 10.44 0.80
N THR A 85 3.27 10.88 0.56
CA THR A 85 4.25 10.07 -0.18
C THR A 85 5.30 9.52 0.77
N ILE A 86 5.38 8.19 0.88
CA ILE A 86 6.42 7.51 1.66
C ILE A 86 7.37 6.85 0.66
N ARG A 87 8.62 7.29 0.67
CA ARG A 87 9.60 7.00 -0.39
C ARG A 87 10.81 6.27 0.15
N LYS A 88 11.54 5.60 -0.75
CA LYS A 88 12.88 5.09 -0.41
C LYS A 88 13.84 6.25 -0.18
N ALA A 89 14.89 6.00 0.59
CA ALA A 89 15.88 7.01 0.97
C ALA A 89 16.42 7.84 -0.21
N GLY A 90 16.53 9.16 0.00
CA GLY A 90 17.14 10.08 -0.95
C GLY A 90 16.25 10.46 -2.14
N LYS A 91 14.96 10.12 -2.11
CA LYS A 91 13.98 10.47 -3.15
C LYS A 91 13.14 11.70 -2.82
N LEU A 92 13.04 12.06 -1.54
CA LEU A 92 12.37 13.28 -1.08
C LEU A 92 13.41 14.40 -0.91
N PRO A 93 13.14 15.63 -1.41
CA PRO A 93 14.02 16.77 -1.17
C PRO A 93 13.87 17.29 0.26
N GLY A 94 14.74 18.19 0.72
CA GLY A 94 14.51 18.93 1.97
C GLY A 94 14.57 18.09 3.26
N HIS A 95 13.82 18.51 4.29
CA HIS A 95 13.78 17.82 5.58
C HIS A 95 12.89 16.59 5.53
N VAL A 96 13.43 15.46 5.98
CA VAL A 96 12.75 14.18 6.07
C VAL A 96 13.11 13.47 7.36
N ILE A 97 12.19 12.63 7.84
CA ILE A 97 12.49 11.59 8.82
C ILE A 97 12.43 10.23 8.12
N GLY A 98 13.03 9.20 8.72
CA GLY A 98 13.07 7.89 8.11
C GLY A 98 13.23 6.75 9.11
N VAL A 99 12.73 5.58 8.72
CA VAL A 99 12.78 4.33 9.47
C VAL A 99 13.48 3.29 8.61
N ASP A 100 14.50 2.67 9.20
CA ASP A 100 15.22 1.57 8.58
C ASP A 100 14.46 0.26 8.80
N TYR A 101 14.55 -0.65 7.84
CA TYR A 101 13.98 -2.00 7.90
C TYR A 101 14.94 -3.01 7.26
N GLU A 102 14.83 -4.26 7.70
CA GLU A 102 15.68 -5.35 7.26
C GLU A 102 15.20 -5.92 5.92
N LEU A 103 16.16 -6.25 5.07
CA LEU A 103 16.00 -7.07 3.87
C LEU A 103 16.67 -8.43 4.12
N GLU A 104 16.46 -9.40 3.24
CA GLU A 104 17.20 -10.68 3.29
C GLU A 104 18.71 -10.45 3.26
N TYR A 105 19.16 -9.46 2.48
CA TYR A 105 20.55 -9.00 2.44
C TYR A 105 20.61 -7.48 2.60
N GLY A 106 20.87 -7.03 3.82
CA GLY A 106 21.12 -5.63 4.16
C GLY A 106 19.92 -4.90 4.76
N THR A 107 19.95 -3.57 4.73
CA THR A 107 18.89 -2.70 5.24
C THR A 107 18.47 -1.71 4.17
N ALA A 108 17.20 -1.31 4.23
CA ALA A 108 16.66 -0.22 3.44
C ALA A 108 15.95 0.78 4.37
N ARG A 109 15.68 1.97 3.85
CA ARG A 109 15.08 3.06 4.61
C ARG A 109 13.91 3.67 3.85
N MET A 110 12.79 3.81 4.55
CA MET A 110 11.64 4.59 4.10
C MET A 110 11.70 5.99 4.73
N GLU A 111 11.26 6.99 3.99
CA GLU A 111 11.29 8.41 4.35
C GLU A 111 9.95 9.10 4.09
N ILE A 112 9.64 10.09 4.90
CA ILE A 112 8.47 10.98 4.76
C ILE A 112 8.84 12.41 5.16
N HIS A 113 8.12 13.39 4.61
CA HIS A 113 8.09 14.76 5.12
C HIS A 113 7.21 14.84 6.37
N PRO A 114 7.76 15.04 7.58
CA PRO A 114 6.94 15.07 8.79
C PRO A 114 5.89 16.19 8.77
N GLU A 115 6.19 17.32 8.11
CA GLU A 115 5.27 18.46 7.99
C GLU A 115 4.05 18.19 7.11
N SER A 116 4.06 17.10 6.33
CA SER A 116 2.90 16.69 5.53
C SER A 116 1.82 15.98 6.36
N VAL A 117 2.13 15.60 7.60
CA VAL A 117 1.25 14.85 8.49
C VAL A 117 0.75 15.73 9.62
N HIS A 118 -0.54 15.65 9.92
CA HIS A 118 -1.16 16.37 11.03
C HIS A 118 -1.31 15.46 12.25
N GLU A 119 -1.13 16.03 13.45
CA GLU A 119 -1.36 15.32 14.71
C GLU A 119 -2.79 14.77 14.77
N GLY A 120 -2.93 13.49 15.13
CA GLY A 120 -4.22 12.80 15.23
C GLY A 120 -4.84 12.37 13.89
N GLN A 121 -4.19 12.63 12.75
CA GLN A 121 -4.69 12.25 11.44
C GLN A 121 -4.84 10.73 11.31
N ARG A 122 -5.97 10.23 10.80
CA ARG A 122 -6.19 8.80 10.50
C ARG A 122 -5.78 8.51 9.08
N VAL A 123 -4.80 7.65 8.88
CA VAL A 123 -4.18 7.43 7.57
C VAL A 123 -4.43 6.00 7.08
N LEU A 124 -4.87 5.88 5.83
CA LEU A 124 -4.85 4.63 5.08
C LEU A 124 -3.47 4.47 4.44
N ILE A 125 -2.74 3.39 4.73
CA ILE A 125 -1.60 2.99 3.91
C ILE A 125 -2.13 2.11 2.77
N ILE A 126 -1.74 2.40 1.54
CA ILE A 126 -2.11 1.60 0.36
C ILE A 126 -0.88 1.25 -0.48
N ASP A 127 -0.79 -0.02 -0.87
CA ASP A 127 0.23 -0.51 -1.80
C ASP A 127 -0.34 -1.64 -2.66
N ASP A 128 0.41 -2.10 -3.64
CA ASP A 128 -0.06 -3.18 -4.51
C ASP A 128 0.11 -4.57 -3.90
N VAL A 129 1.26 -4.84 -3.24
CA VAL A 129 1.60 -6.16 -2.72
C VAL A 129 2.08 -6.10 -1.28
N LEU A 130 1.53 -6.94 -0.41
CA LEU A 130 2.13 -7.28 0.88
C LEU A 130 2.97 -8.56 0.74
N ALA A 131 4.29 -8.39 0.81
CA ALA A 131 5.27 -9.49 0.82
C ALA A 131 5.71 -9.80 2.26
N THR A 132 6.94 -9.42 2.64
CA THR A 132 7.47 -9.60 4.00
C THR A 132 6.92 -8.58 5.01
N GLY A 133 6.19 -7.56 4.55
CA GLY A 133 5.62 -6.49 5.39
C GLY A 133 6.61 -5.44 5.89
N GLY A 134 7.90 -5.54 5.56
CA GLY A 134 8.95 -4.62 6.05
C GLY A 134 8.69 -3.15 5.68
N THR A 135 8.34 -2.88 4.42
CA THR A 135 8.03 -1.52 3.93
C THR A 135 6.78 -0.96 4.60
N ALA A 136 5.70 -1.75 4.68
CA ALA A 136 4.45 -1.36 5.32
C ALA A 136 4.66 -1.07 6.82
N ASN A 137 5.41 -1.91 7.53
CA ASN A 137 5.71 -1.69 8.94
C ASN A 137 6.57 -0.44 9.16
N ALA A 138 7.57 -0.19 8.30
CA ALA A 138 8.35 1.04 8.34
C ALA A 138 7.46 2.29 8.13
N ALA A 139 6.51 2.22 7.19
CA ALA A 139 5.54 3.28 6.95
C ALA A 139 4.60 3.51 8.15
N VAL A 140 4.09 2.44 8.78
CA VAL A 140 3.29 2.54 10.01
C VAL A 140 4.05 3.26 11.11
N LYS A 141 5.32 2.89 11.33
CA LYS A 141 6.19 3.52 12.33
C LYS A 141 6.43 4.99 12.02
N LEU A 142 6.67 5.34 10.75
CA LEU A 142 6.87 6.73 10.33
C LEU A 142 5.65 7.60 10.59
N LEU A 143 4.46 7.16 10.17
CA LEU A 143 3.23 7.90 10.39
C LEU A 143 2.95 8.11 11.89
N ARG A 144 3.20 7.09 12.72
CA ARG A 144 3.10 7.20 14.18
C ARG A 144 4.11 8.18 14.77
N GLN A 145 5.34 8.23 14.25
CA GLN A 145 6.34 9.22 14.67
C GLN A 145 5.92 10.65 14.32
N CYS A 146 5.15 10.83 13.24
CA CYS A 146 4.58 12.13 12.86
C CYS A 146 3.27 12.47 13.61
N GLY A 147 2.82 11.65 14.57
CA GLY A 147 1.59 11.90 15.34
C GLY A 147 0.30 11.39 14.69
N ALA A 148 0.38 10.65 13.58
CA ALA A 148 -0.79 10.05 12.94
C ALA A 148 -1.10 8.65 13.50
N SER A 149 -2.36 8.25 13.35
CA SER A 149 -2.82 6.87 13.53
C SER A 149 -2.99 6.20 12.16
N VAL A 150 -2.74 4.90 12.07
CA VAL A 150 -2.96 4.14 10.85
C VAL A 150 -4.25 3.36 10.99
N GLU A 151 -5.23 3.67 10.15
CA GLU A 151 -6.54 2.99 10.13
C GLU A 151 -6.37 1.56 9.61
N ALA A 152 -5.68 1.40 8.49
CA ALA A 152 -5.40 0.10 7.87
C ALA A 152 -4.19 0.17 6.94
N VAL A 153 -3.62 -1.00 6.65
CA VAL A 153 -2.77 -1.28 5.50
C VAL A 153 -3.61 -2.05 4.49
N ALA A 154 -3.94 -1.44 3.36
CA ALA A 154 -4.67 -2.05 2.27
C ALA A 154 -3.74 -2.45 1.13
N VAL A 155 -3.82 -3.69 0.68
CA VAL A 155 -3.07 -4.19 -0.48
C VAL A 155 -3.98 -4.91 -1.47
N LEU A 156 -3.62 -4.92 -2.75
CA LEU A 156 -4.36 -5.74 -3.72
C LEU A 156 -3.99 -7.21 -3.58
N LEU A 157 -2.71 -7.51 -3.43
CA LEU A 157 -2.21 -8.88 -3.34
C LEU A 157 -1.47 -9.08 -2.02
N GLU A 158 -1.75 -10.18 -1.33
CA GLU A 158 -1.00 -10.63 -0.18
C GLU A 158 -0.32 -11.97 -0.51
N LEU A 159 0.98 -12.07 -0.29
CA LEU A 159 1.75 -13.30 -0.48
C LEU A 159 1.82 -14.02 0.87
N ASP A 160 0.88 -14.94 1.13
CA ASP A 160 0.69 -15.56 2.44
C ASP A 160 1.96 -16.29 2.90
N ALA A 161 2.67 -16.91 1.96
CA ALA A 161 3.91 -17.66 2.20
C ALA A 161 5.05 -16.79 2.77
N LEU A 162 4.99 -15.46 2.63
CA LEU A 162 6.00 -14.53 3.13
C LEU A 162 5.66 -13.94 4.51
N GLY A 163 4.48 -14.23 5.05
CA GLY A 163 4.14 -13.93 6.44
C GLY A 163 4.09 -12.44 6.80
N GLY A 164 3.84 -11.54 5.84
CA GLY A 164 3.92 -10.10 6.04
C GLY A 164 3.03 -9.54 7.15
N ARG A 165 1.88 -10.17 7.44
CA ARG A 165 1.01 -9.79 8.57
C ARG A 165 1.68 -9.93 9.93
N SER A 166 2.66 -10.84 10.07
CA SER A 166 3.31 -11.10 11.36
C SER A 166 4.07 -9.89 11.91
N VAL A 167 4.47 -8.94 11.05
CA VAL A 167 5.16 -7.70 11.47
C VAL A 167 4.21 -6.49 11.60
N LEU A 168 2.91 -6.67 11.34
CA LEU A 168 1.86 -5.66 11.35
C LEU A 168 0.81 -5.94 12.45
N THR A 169 1.25 -6.35 13.65
CA THR A 169 0.36 -6.88 14.71
C THR A 169 -0.66 -5.87 15.26
N ASP A 170 -0.34 -4.58 15.18
CA ASP A 170 -1.11 -3.51 15.84
C ASP A 170 -1.82 -2.60 14.82
N VAL A 171 -2.10 -3.10 13.62
CA VAL A 171 -2.82 -2.38 12.56
C VAL A 171 -3.67 -3.36 11.77
N ALA A 172 -4.85 -2.93 11.31
CA ALA A 172 -5.65 -3.75 10.41
C ALA A 172 -4.89 -3.94 9.08
N VAL A 173 -4.87 -5.18 8.58
CA VAL A 173 -4.34 -5.52 7.26
C VAL A 173 -5.49 -6.07 6.44
N GLU A 174 -5.71 -5.49 5.27
CA GLU A 174 -6.80 -5.85 4.37
C GLU A 174 -6.26 -6.12 2.97
N SER A 175 -6.52 -7.31 2.43
CA SER A 175 -6.09 -7.67 1.07
C SER A 175 -7.29 -7.86 0.12
N ALA A 176 -7.10 -7.70 -1.18
CA ALA A 176 -8.11 -8.14 -2.16
C ALA A 176 -7.99 -9.63 -2.44
N LEU A 177 -6.76 -10.11 -2.62
CA LEU A 177 -6.45 -11.51 -2.88
C LEU A 177 -5.33 -12.00 -1.96
N HIS A 178 -5.56 -13.13 -1.32
CA HIS A 178 -4.53 -13.97 -0.70
C HIS A 178 -3.96 -14.94 -1.76
N LEU A 179 -2.63 -14.97 -1.88
CA LEU A 179 -1.87 -15.76 -2.86
C LEU A 179 -0.86 -16.68 -2.18
#